data_AF-A0A8E2F9X0-F1
#
_entry.id   AF-A0A8E2F9X0-F1
#
_cell.length_a   1.000
_cell.length_b   1.000
_cell.length_c   1.000
_cell.angle_alpha   90.00
_cell.angle_beta   90.00
_cell.angle_gamma   90.00
#
_symmetry.space_group_name_H-M   'P 1'
#
loop_
_entity.id
_entity.type
_entity.pdbx_description
1 polymer ?
#
loop_
_entity_poly.entity_id
_entity_poly.type
_entity_poly.pdbx_seq_one_letter_code
_entity_poly.pdbx_strand_id
1 'polypeptide(L)'
;MSWFSRLNPTPTFPSYTGPYKVGSVDVEIPVTELESPSPAPDSSIGTVAFRIFYPCEPSSHERPVRWIPSPQRGYMGAYARFLGANSAFSDIFAVLPQLLYYVTIPVHRNAQLLDPPTESKRWPVMVFSHGLGGSRNAYSHLLGSLSSHGIVVIAPDHRDGSSPISYIRATEKTEAKVIDYKRLPHKPSPEVFEGRDEQLKIRLWELGLIHSALLKIDTGSPPKNLDPNQTSRARKTEHNAILPMFHTKLHIHQPGAISWAGHSFGAATMVQFLKSAFHP
;
A
#
# COMPACT_ATOMS: atom_id res chain seq x y z
N MET A 1 -28.84 20.11 3.34
CA MET A 1 -27.37 19.95 3.40
C MET A 1 -26.76 21.30 3.75
N SER A 2 -26.05 21.38 4.89
CA SER A 2 -25.59 22.64 5.48
C SER A 2 -24.42 23.25 4.71
N TRP A 3 -24.56 24.51 4.31
CA TRP A 3 -23.55 25.34 3.60
C TRP A 3 -22.21 25.45 4.36
N PHE A 4 -22.22 25.16 5.67
CA PHE A 4 -21.05 25.24 6.55
C PHE A 4 -20.04 24.09 6.39
N SER A 5 -20.36 23.00 5.68
CA SER A 5 -19.38 21.91 5.45
C SER A 5 -18.31 22.26 4.40
N ARG A 6 -18.49 23.35 3.65
CA ARG A 6 -17.51 23.87 2.67
C ARG A 6 -16.39 24.71 3.29
N LEU A 7 -16.45 24.97 4.59
CA LEU A 7 -15.47 25.78 5.32
C LEU A 7 -14.48 24.92 6.13
N ASN A 8 -14.28 23.64 5.81
CA ASN A 8 -13.21 22.86 6.43
C ASN A 8 -11.86 23.30 5.82
N PRO A 9 -10.98 24.00 6.56
CA PRO A 9 -9.73 24.54 6.02
C PRO A 9 -8.67 23.45 5.81
N THR A 10 -8.92 22.21 6.24
CA THR A 10 -8.00 21.10 6.00
C THR A 10 -8.23 20.49 4.62
N PRO A 11 -7.24 20.53 3.71
CA PRO A 11 -7.39 19.93 2.39
C PRO A 11 -7.63 18.42 2.55
N THR A 12 -8.69 17.91 1.94
CA THR A 12 -9.03 16.48 1.94
C THR A 12 -9.36 16.08 0.52
N PHE A 13 -9.11 14.82 0.17
CA PHE A 13 -9.54 14.33 -1.13
C PHE A 13 -11.08 14.32 -1.23
N PRO A 14 -11.65 14.41 -2.45
CA PRO A 14 -13.08 14.27 -2.65
C PRO A 14 -13.61 12.95 -2.06
N SER A 15 -14.84 12.96 -1.56
CA SER A 15 -15.51 11.74 -1.11
C SER A 15 -15.60 10.70 -2.22
N TYR A 16 -15.58 9.43 -1.85
CA TYR A 16 -15.80 8.34 -2.78
C TYR A 16 -17.26 8.28 -3.25
N THR A 17 -17.48 7.76 -4.45
CA THR A 17 -18.81 7.71 -5.10
C THR A 17 -19.55 6.41 -4.86
N GLY A 18 -18.86 5.36 -4.41
CA GLY A 18 -19.47 4.05 -4.17
C GLY A 18 -20.29 4.01 -2.88
N PRO A 19 -21.15 2.98 -2.73
CA PRO A 19 -22.07 2.87 -1.60
C PRO A 19 -21.39 2.55 -0.26
N TYR A 20 -20.18 1.97 -0.28
CA TYR A 20 -19.51 1.53 0.94
C TYR A 20 -18.59 2.62 1.51
N LYS A 21 -18.58 2.74 2.84
CA LYS A 21 -17.47 3.41 3.54
C LYS A 21 -16.21 2.57 3.40
N VAL A 22 -15.06 3.23 3.44
CA VAL A 22 -13.78 2.59 3.15
C VAL A 22 -12.90 2.63 4.38
N GLY A 23 -12.49 1.45 4.84
CA GLY A 23 -11.43 1.29 5.82
C GLY A 23 -10.06 1.23 5.15
N SER A 24 -9.00 1.54 5.91
CA SER A 24 -7.65 1.21 5.50
C SER A 24 -6.78 0.73 6.65
N VAL A 25 -5.91 -0.25 6.39
CA VAL A 25 -4.87 -0.73 7.32
C VAL A 25 -3.52 -0.78 6.61
N ASP A 26 -2.48 -0.30 7.29
CA ASP A 26 -1.08 -0.52 6.88
C ASP A 26 -0.57 -1.85 7.46
N VAL A 27 0.07 -2.64 6.61
CA VAL A 27 0.60 -3.97 6.93
C VAL A 27 2.07 -4.01 6.58
N GLU A 28 2.89 -4.46 7.52
CA GLU A 28 4.32 -4.70 7.32
C GLU A 28 4.70 -6.00 8.02
N ILE A 29 5.18 -6.99 7.27
CA ILE A 29 5.37 -8.36 7.75
C ILE A 29 6.83 -8.77 7.52
N PRO A 30 7.51 -9.41 8.49
CA PRO A 30 8.83 -10.01 8.28
C PRO A 30 8.79 -11.05 7.17
N VAL A 31 9.74 -10.99 6.24
CA VAL A 31 9.82 -11.97 5.14
C VAL A 31 9.98 -13.40 5.66
N THR A 32 10.62 -13.56 6.81
CA THR A 32 10.82 -14.87 7.47
C THR A 32 9.54 -15.52 7.96
N GLU A 33 8.44 -14.77 8.09
CA GLU A 33 7.12 -15.31 8.43
C GLU A 33 6.34 -15.76 7.20
N LEU A 34 6.89 -15.61 5.99
CA LEU A 34 6.20 -15.85 4.72
C LEU A 34 6.90 -16.93 3.90
N GLU A 35 6.10 -17.64 3.11
CA GLU A 35 6.63 -18.59 2.13
C GLU A 35 7.04 -17.81 0.88
N SER A 36 8.34 -17.75 0.64
CA SER A 36 8.88 -17.03 -0.50
C SER A 36 8.82 -17.88 -1.76
N PRO A 37 8.17 -17.43 -2.85
CA PRO A 37 8.05 -18.23 -4.08
C PRO A 37 9.34 -18.23 -4.91
N SER A 38 10.31 -17.39 -4.58
CA SER A 38 11.62 -17.33 -5.24
C SER A 38 12.69 -16.90 -4.23
N PRO A 39 13.98 -17.14 -4.51
CA PRO A 39 15.06 -16.57 -3.71
C PRO A 39 14.95 -15.04 -3.61
N ALA A 40 15.33 -14.49 -2.45
CA ALA A 40 15.33 -13.05 -2.23
C ALA A 40 16.34 -12.36 -3.17
N PRO A 41 15.91 -11.41 -4.02
CA PRO A 41 16.84 -10.68 -4.90
C PRO A 41 17.82 -9.80 -4.12
N ASP A 42 17.40 -9.30 -2.96
CA ASP A 42 18.23 -8.54 -2.02
C ASP A 42 17.92 -9.02 -0.59
N SER A 43 18.89 -9.72 0.02
CA SER A 43 18.77 -10.26 1.38
C SER A 43 18.66 -9.19 2.46
N SER A 44 18.96 -7.93 2.15
CA SER A 44 18.82 -6.82 3.08
C SER A 44 17.38 -6.32 3.24
N ILE A 45 16.44 -6.82 2.41
CA ILE A 45 15.01 -6.50 2.51
C ILE A 45 14.36 -7.47 3.50
N GLY A 46 14.30 -7.09 4.78
CA GLY A 46 13.79 -7.94 5.87
C GLY A 46 12.27 -8.01 6.00
N THR A 47 11.52 -7.12 5.35
CA THR A 47 10.05 -7.02 5.47
C THR A 47 9.39 -6.72 4.12
N VAL A 48 8.16 -7.19 3.94
CA VAL A 48 7.26 -6.72 2.88
C VAL A 48 6.18 -5.80 3.46
N ALA A 49 5.78 -4.76 2.73
CA ALA A 49 4.79 -3.79 3.20
C ALA A 49 3.74 -3.46 2.14
N PHE A 50 2.51 -3.24 2.60
CA PHE A 50 1.38 -2.87 1.76
C PHE A 50 0.28 -2.20 2.59
N ARG A 51 -0.64 -1.50 1.91
CA ARG A 51 -1.89 -1.02 2.51
C ARG A 51 -3.07 -1.80 1.94
N ILE A 52 -4.03 -2.14 2.79
CA ILE A 52 -5.31 -2.71 2.38
C ILE A 52 -6.36 -1.61 2.45
N PHE A 53 -7.06 -1.36 1.36
CA PHE A 53 -8.31 -0.59 1.31
C PHE A 53 -9.48 -1.57 1.19
N TYR A 54 -10.54 -1.37 1.96
CA TYR A 54 -11.63 -2.34 2.03
C TYR A 54 -12.97 -1.68 2.40
N PRO A 55 -14.11 -2.25 2.00
CA PRO A 55 -15.43 -1.86 2.51
C PRO A 55 -15.51 -2.04 4.04
N CYS A 56 -15.87 -1.00 4.79
CA CYS A 56 -15.94 -1.06 6.25
C CYS A 56 -17.34 -0.73 6.79
N GLU A 57 -17.55 -1.06 8.06
CA GLU A 57 -18.80 -0.71 8.74
C GLU A 57 -19.01 0.82 8.79
N PRO A 58 -20.23 1.33 8.49
CA PRO A 58 -20.50 2.78 8.46
C PRO A 58 -20.39 3.50 9.80
N SER A 59 -20.51 2.76 10.91
CA SER A 59 -20.47 3.27 12.30
C SER A 59 -19.07 3.62 12.79
N SER A 60 -18.05 3.48 11.95
CA SER A 60 -16.67 3.77 12.31
C SER A 60 -16.46 5.29 12.49
N HIS A 61 -16.21 5.70 13.74
CA HIS A 61 -15.75 7.04 14.12
C HIS A 61 -14.22 7.17 14.10
N GLU A 62 -13.54 6.29 13.36
CA GLU A 62 -12.08 6.23 13.36
C GLU A 62 -11.42 7.46 12.74
N ARG A 63 -10.20 7.75 13.21
CA ARG A 63 -9.48 8.98 12.86
C ARG A 63 -9.16 9.05 11.36
N PRO A 64 -9.20 10.25 10.75
CA PRO A 64 -8.76 10.45 9.37
C PRO A 64 -7.32 9.97 9.16
N VAL A 65 -7.06 9.32 8.02
CA VAL A 65 -5.71 8.91 7.63
C VAL A 65 -5.04 10.05 6.87
N ARG A 66 -3.83 10.46 7.31
CA ARG A 66 -3.00 11.42 6.57
C ARG A 66 -2.51 10.80 5.27
N TRP A 67 -2.50 11.58 4.19
CA TRP A 67 -1.99 11.14 2.89
C TRP A 67 -0.48 10.93 2.91
N ILE A 68 0.26 11.86 3.51
CA ILE A 68 1.68 11.68 3.81
C ILE A 68 1.80 10.90 5.13
N PRO A 69 2.39 9.70 5.12
CA PRO A 69 2.45 8.83 6.29
C PRO A 69 3.57 9.26 7.26
N SER A 70 3.53 8.72 8.47
CA SER A 70 4.62 8.88 9.43
C SER A 70 5.84 8.03 9.04
N PRO A 71 7.09 8.51 9.20
CA PRO A 71 7.46 9.85 9.67
C PRO A 71 7.36 10.92 8.56
N GLN A 72 6.44 11.88 8.72
CA GLN A 72 6.05 12.81 7.65
C GLN A 72 7.21 13.68 7.15
N ARG A 73 8.09 14.14 8.04
CA ARG A 73 9.27 14.95 7.69
C ARG A 73 10.18 14.23 6.69
N GLY A 74 10.40 12.92 6.88
CA GLY A 74 11.25 12.14 6.00
C GLY A 74 10.63 11.96 4.62
N TYR A 75 9.33 11.67 4.54
CA TYR A 75 8.59 11.61 3.27
C TYR A 75 8.60 12.95 2.54
N MET A 76 8.35 14.06 3.23
CA MET A 76 8.39 15.39 2.61
C MET A 76 9.78 15.74 2.07
N GLY A 77 10.83 15.49 2.85
CA GLY A 77 12.21 15.70 2.41
C GLY A 77 12.57 14.84 1.20
N ALA A 78 12.11 13.60 1.17
CA ALA A 78 12.33 12.69 0.04
C ALA A 78 11.56 13.12 -1.22
N TYR A 79 10.29 13.51 -1.09
CA TYR A 79 9.55 14.08 -2.23
C TYR A 79 10.19 15.37 -2.74
N ALA A 80 10.70 16.22 -1.83
CA ALA A 80 11.41 17.45 -2.21
C ALA A 80 12.70 17.14 -2.98
N ARG A 81 13.48 16.13 -2.56
CA ARG A 81 14.65 15.65 -3.33
C ARG A 81 14.23 15.08 -4.69
N PHE A 82 13.18 14.27 -4.71
CA PHE A 82 12.68 13.61 -5.92
C PHE A 82 12.18 14.62 -6.97
N LEU A 83 11.33 15.57 -6.58
CA LEU A 83 10.79 16.59 -7.48
C LEU A 83 11.76 17.75 -7.71
N GLY A 84 12.56 18.17 -6.72
CA GLY A 84 13.60 19.19 -6.91
C GLY A 84 14.72 18.74 -7.85
N ALA A 85 14.96 17.44 -7.96
CA ALA A 85 15.83 16.86 -8.97
C ALA A 85 15.23 16.86 -10.40
N ASN A 86 13.95 17.22 -10.54
CA ASN A 86 13.21 17.25 -11.79
C ASN A 86 12.65 18.67 -12.05
N SER A 87 13.31 19.43 -12.92
CA SER A 87 13.01 20.86 -13.16
C SER A 87 11.57 21.15 -13.57
N ALA A 88 10.83 20.17 -14.09
CA ALA A 88 9.42 20.31 -14.46
C ALA A 88 8.45 20.44 -13.27
N PHE A 89 8.89 20.16 -12.03
CA PHE A 89 8.04 20.13 -10.84
C PHE A 89 8.51 21.06 -9.71
N SER A 90 9.50 21.92 -9.95
CA SER A 90 10.02 22.86 -8.94
C SER A 90 8.97 23.82 -8.41
N ASP A 91 8.08 24.31 -9.29
CA ASP A 91 7.08 25.33 -8.95
C ASP A 91 5.95 24.75 -8.10
N ILE A 92 5.64 23.46 -8.29
CA ILE A 92 4.69 22.71 -7.46
C ILE A 92 5.23 22.60 -6.01
N PHE A 93 6.55 22.51 -5.85
CA PHE A 93 7.16 22.35 -4.54
C PHE A 93 7.35 23.64 -3.73
N ALA A 94 7.26 24.82 -4.37
CA ALA A 94 7.45 26.10 -3.69
C ALA A 94 6.26 26.49 -2.77
N VAL A 95 5.05 26.02 -3.07
CA VAL A 95 3.80 26.44 -2.40
C VAL A 95 3.12 25.30 -1.62
N LEU A 96 3.42 24.06 -1.95
CA LEU A 96 2.66 22.88 -1.50
C LEU A 96 3.13 22.16 -0.20
N PRO A 97 4.39 22.25 0.31
CA PRO A 97 4.88 21.35 1.36
C PRO A 97 4.03 21.38 2.65
N GLN A 98 3.66 22.57 3.11
CA GLN A 98 2.86 22.70 4.34
C GLN A 98 1.42 22.23 4.17
N LEU A 99 0.82 22.40 2.99
CA LEU A 99 -0.54 21.92 2.71
C LEU A 99 -0.58 20.39 2.70
N LEU A 100 0.41 19.73 2.09
CA LEU A 100 0.50 18.27 2.04
C LEU A 100 0.54 17.61 3.43
N TYR A 101 1.08 18.31 4.43
CA TYR A 101 1.16 17.82 5.81
C TYR A 101 -0.24 17.52 6.40
N TYR A 102 -1.23 18.34 6.03
CA TYR A 102 -2.58 18.25 6.54
C TYR A 102 -3.52 17.46 5.64
N VAL A 103 -3.10 17.11 4.42
CA VAL A 103 -3.94 16.35 3.48
C VAL A 103 -4.35 15.00 4.10
N THR A 104 -5.64 14.74 4.10
CA THR A 104 -6.23 13.46 4.54
C THR A 104 -6.89 12.75 3.39
N ILE A 105 -6.86 11.42 3.43
CA ILE A 105 -7.66 10.56 2.55
C ILE A 105 -8.97 10.19 3.25
N PRO A 106 -10.10 10.08 2.53
CA PRO A 106 -11.42 9.85 3.12
C PRO A 106 -11.64 8.36 3.45
N VAL A 107 -10.70 7.77 4.19
CA VAL A 107 -10.77 6.39 4.71
C VAL A 107 -10.76 6.38 6.23
N HIS A 108 -11.33 5.32 6.79
CA HIS A 108 -11.35 5.06 8.22
C HIS A 108 -10.21 4.14 8.62
N ARG A 109 -9.30 4.61 9.48
CA ARG A 109 -8.16 3.81 9.92
C ARG A 109 -8.63 2.60 10.72
N ASN A 110 -8.19 1.40 10.34
CA ASN A 110 -8.40 0.15 11.09
C ASN A 110 -9.88 -0.12 11.46
N ALA A 111 -10.82 0.37 10.65
CA ALA A 111 -12.24 0.12 10.86
C ALA A 111 -12.58 -1.35 10.66
N GLN A 112 -13.64 -1.83 11.30
CA GLN A 112 -14.10 -3.20 11.10
C GLN A 112 -14.49 -3.44 9.63
N LEU A 113 -13.98 -4.54 9.06
CA LEU A 113 -14.34 -4.99 7.72
C LEU A 113 -15.84 -5.31 7.66
N LEU A 114 -16.52 -4.81 6.63
CA LEU A 114 -17.92 -5.13 6.38
C LEU A 114 -18.06 -6.56 5.89
N ASP A 115 -19.10 -7.27 6.33
CA ASP A 115 -19.41 -8.58 5.79
C ASP A 115 -19.73 -8.51 4.27
N PRO A 116 -19.08 -9.34 3.44
CA PRO A 116 -19.30 -9.34 2.00
C PRO A 116 -20.73 -9.75 1.64
N PRO A 117 -21.46 -8.92 0.87
CA PRO A 117 -22.82 -9.23 0.43
C PRO A 117 -22.86 -10.19 -0.77
N THR A 118 -21.74 -10.86 -1.09
CA THR A 118 -21.63 -11.83 -2.19
C THR A 118 -22.18 -13.19 -1.79
N GLU A 119 -22.51 -14.03 -2.78
CA GLU A 119 -22.93 -15.43 -2.53
C GLU A 119 -21.82 -16.24 -1.88
N SER A 120 -20.57 -16.05 -2.30
CA SER A 120 -19.38 -16.71 -1.75
C SER A 120 -19.00 -16.22 -0.35
N LYS A 121 -19.69 -15.19 0.18
CA LYS A 121 -19.32 -14.51 1.44
C LYS A 121 -17.85 -14.09 1.47
N ARG A 122 -17.33 -13.67 0.31
CA ARG A 122 -15.97 -13.18 0.10
C ARG A 122 -15.96 -11.95 -0.79
N TRP A 123 -15.08 -10.99 -0.48
CA TRP A 123 -14.84 -9.81 -1.30
C TRP A 123 -13.93 -10.14 -2.49
N PRO A 124 -14.21 -9.61 -3.69
CA PRO A 124 -13.24 -9.57 -4.77
C PRO A 124 -11.96 -8.85 -4.32
N VAL A 125 -10.80 -9.31 -4.80
CA VAL A 125 -9.50 -8.75 -4.42
C VAL A 125 -8.75 -8.23 -5.64
N MET A 126 -8.16 -7.05 -5.50
CA MET A 126 -7.25 -6.46 -6.48
C MET A 126 -5.91 -6.12 -5.83
N VAL A 127 -4.81 -6.37 -6.52
CA VAL A 127 -3.49 -5.82 -6.18
C VAL A 127 -3.15 -4.70 -7.15
N PHE A 128 -2.78 -3.52 -6.64
CA PHE A 128 -2.44 -2.35 -7.44
C PHE A 128 -1.01 -1.86 -7.18
N SER A 129 -0.11 -2.02 -8.16
CA SER A 129 1.29 -1.56 -8.04
C SER A 129 1.46 -0.11 -8.52
N HIS A 130 2.20 0.68 -7.74
CA HIS A 130 2.52 2.07 -8.06
C HIS A 130 3.63 2.20 -9.11
N GLY A 131 3.67 3.35 -9.80
CA GLY A 131 4.77 3.71 -10.71
C GLY A 131 6.03 4.22 -10.00
N LEU A 132 7.01 4.65 -10.79
CA LEU A 132 8.21 5.34 -10.30
C LEU A 132 7.84 6.63 -9.54
N GLY A 133 8.52 6.91 -8.44
CA GLY A 133 8.20 8.02 -7.54
C GLY A 133 6.90 7.83 -6.76
N GLY A 134 6.23 6.70 -6.93
CA GLY A 134 5.02 6.34 -6.20
C GLY A 134 5.29 5.76 -4.81
N SER A 135 4.22 5.36 -4.15
CA SER A 135 4.21 4.57 -2.91
C SER A 135 2.80 4.00 -2.74
N ARG A 136 2.56 3.23 -1.67
CA ARG A 136 1.19 2.80 -1.29
C ARG A 136 0.17 3.94 -1.13
N ASN A 137 0.61 5.19 -0.99
CA ASN A 137 -0.26 6.36 -0.84
C ASN A 137 -0.56 7.11 -2.15
N ALA A 138 0.26 6.95 -3.19
CA ALA A 138 0.18 7.77 -4.41
C ALA A 138 -1.18 7.65 -5.11
N TYR A 139 -1.81 6.48 -5.06
CA TYR A 139 -3.10 6.19 -5.70
C TYR A 139 -4.25 6.05 -4.70
N SER A 140 -4.04 6.43 -3.44
CA SER A 140 -4.99 6.16 -2.34
C SER A 140 -6.42 6.66 -2.58
N HIS A 141 -6.62 7.73 -3.35
CA HIS A 141 -7.96 8.15 -3.75
C HIS A 141 -8.61 7.16 -4.75
N LEU A 142 -7.89 6.77 -5.81
CA LEU A 142 -8.35 5.77 -6.77
C LEU A 142 -8.64 4.43 -6.08
N LEU A 143 -7.72 3.94 -5.24
CA LEU A 143 -7.85 2.64 -4.58
C LEU A 143 -8.97 2.62 -3.54
N GLY A 144 -9.14 3.74 -2.81
CA GLY A 144 -10.29 3.91 -1.94
C GLY A 144 -11.61 4.01 -2.72
N SER A 145 -11.62 4.69 -3.87
CA SER A 145 -12.80 4.76 -4.74
C SER A 145 -13.20 3.37 -5.24
N LEU A 146 -12.25 2.57 -5.74
CA LEU A 146 -12.49 1.16 -6.09
C LEU A 146 -13.05 0.37 -4.90
N SER A 147 -12.49 0.57 -3.71
CA SER A 147 -12.96 -0.11 -2.51
C SER A 147 -14.38 0.29 -2.11
N SER A 148 -14.76 1.55 -2.30
CA SER A 148 -16.13 2.02 -2.06
C SER A 148 -17.17 1.34 -2.95
N HIS A 149 -16.75 0.68 -4.05
CA HIS A 149 -17.61 -0.09 -4.94
C HIS A 149 -17.58 -1.61 -4.65
N GLY A 150 -16.99 -2.04 -3.54
CA GLY A 150 -17.10 -3.42 -3.07
C GLY A 150 -15.94 -4.34 -3.48
N ILE A 151 -14.71 -3.82 -3.53
CA ILE A 151 -13.49 -4.58 -3.80
C ILE A 151 -12.50 -4.35 -2.66
N VAL A 152 -11.76 -5.37 -2.25
CA VAL A 152 -10.60 -5.19 -1.36
C VAL A 152 -9.37 -4.92 -2.23
N VAL A 153 -8.72 -3.78 -2.02
CA VAL A 153 -7.58 -3.34 -2.84
C VAL A 153 -6.29 -3.33 -2.02
N ILE A 154 -5.30 -4.09 -2.47
CA ILE A 154 -3.98 -4.21 -1.88
C ILE A 154 -3.02 -3.29 -2.63
N ALA A 155 -2.36 -2.38 -1.91
CA ALA A 155 -1.42 -1.42 -2.45
C ALA A 155 -0.01 -1.72 -1.90
N PRO A 156 0.84 -2.46 -2.63
CA PRO A 156 2.22 -2.69 -2.26
C PRO A 156 3.00 -1.39 -2.08
N ASP A 157 3.99 -1.41 -1.19
CA ASP A 157 4.94 -0.33 -0.98
C ASP A 157 6.35 -0.85 -1.27
N HIS A 158 6.73 -0.81 -2.55
CA HIS A 158 7.90 -1.54 -3.03
C HIS A 158 9.22 -1.05 -2.42
N ARG A 159 10.10 -2.00 -2.07
CA ARG A 159 11.43 -1.80 -1.45
C ARG A 159 12.57 -1.81 -2.48
N ASP A 160 12.26 -1.44 -3.71
CA ASP A 160 13.16 -1.46 -4.87
C ASP A 160 13.88 -0.11 -5.12
N GLY A 161 13.70 0.87 -4.25
CA GLY A 161 14.22 2.23 -4.43
C GLY A 161 13.53 3.00 -5.58
N SER A 162 12.37 2.54 -6.06
CA SER A 162 11.55 3.30 -7.00
C SER A 162 10.68 4.36 -6.31
N SER A 163 10.38 4.16 -5.02
CA SER A 163 9.67 5.12 -4.18
C SER A 163 10.62 6.26 -3.75
N PRO A 164 10.11 7.49 -3.49
CA PRO A 164 10.95 8.60 -3.03
C PRO A 164 11.72 8.25 -1.74
N ILE A 165 11.06 7.51 -0.86
CA ILE A 165 11.64 6.92 0.34
C ILE A 165 10.80 5.72 0.77
N SER A 166 11.44 4.75 1.38
CA SER A 166 10.83 3.58 1.97
C SER A 166 11.50 3.26 3.30
N TYR A 167 10.71 2.80 4.27
CA TYR A 167 11.18 2.40 5.60
C TYR A 167 10.95 0.91 5.79
N ILE A 168 12.00 0.18 6.12
CA ILE A 168 11.98 -1.23 6.53
C ILE A 168 12.14 -1.25 8.05
N ARG A 169 11.22 -1.92 8.74
CA ARG A 169 11.31 -2.11 10.19
C ARG A 169 12.35 -3.14 10.56
N ALA A 170 12.89 -2.97 11.77
CA ALA A 170 13.67 -4.01 12.40
C ALA A 170 12.80 -5.26 12.60
N THR A 171 13.41 -6.42 12.35
CA THR A 171 12.87 -7.74 12.65
C THR A 171 13.76 -8.38 13.71
N GLU A 172 13.46 -9.62 14.10
CA GLU A 172 14.36 -10.38 14.99
C GLU A 172 15.72 -10.70 14.33
N LYS A 173 15.81 -10.63 12.99
CA LYS A 173 17.02 -11.00 12.23
C LYS A 173 17.68 -9.83 11.49
N THR A 174 17.01 -8.69 11.38
CA THR A 174 17.46 -7.56 10.55
C THR A 174 17.21 -6.24 11.24
N GLU A 175 18.15 -5.31 11.13
CA GLU A 175 17.99 -3.94 11.63
C GLU A 175 17.00 -3.12 10.79
N ALA A 176 16.49 -2.03 11.36
CA ALA A 176 15.68 -1.06 10.63
C ALA A 176 16.52 -0.40 9.53
N LYS A 177 15.94 -0.20 8.35
CA LYS A 177 16.63 0.34 7.17
C LYS A 177 15.77 1.39 6.47
N VAL A 178 16.42 2.39 5.91
CA VAL A 178 15.80 3.36 4.99
C VAL A 178 16.31 3.08 3.58
N ILE A 179 15.40 3.01 2.62
CA ILE A 179 15.71 2.92 1.21
C ILE A 179 15.34 4.25 0.57
N ASP A 180 16.34 5.00 0.12
CA ASP A 180 16.16 6.22 -0.65
C ASP A 180 15.88 5.90 -2.13
N TYR A 181 15.35 6.89 -2.84
CA TYR A 181 15.12 6.80 -4.28
C TYR A 181 16.42 6.57 -5.07
N LYS A 182 16.49 5.44 -5.80
CA LYS A 182 17.55 5.13 -6.77
C LYS A 182 17.23 5.84 -8.09
N ARG A 183 17.87 6.98 -8.33
CA ARG A 183 17.71 7.74 -9.58
C ARG A 183 18.36 7.01 -10.74
N LEU A 184 17.54 6.50 -11.66
CA LEU A 184 17.98 6.02 -12.97
C LEU A 184 17.56 7.02 -14.06
N PRO A 185 18.45 7.39 -15.00
CA PRO A 185 18.13 8.27 -16.12
C PRO A 185 16.94 7.79 -16.96
N HIS A 186 16.27 8.73 -17.63
CA HIS A 186 15.23 8.40 -18.63
C HIS A 186 15.81 7.99 -19.99
N LYS A 187 17.08 8.33 -20.26
CA LYS A 187 17.76 7.93 -21.48
C LYS A 187 18.11 6.44 -21.37
N PRO A 188 17.66 5.59 -22.32
CA PRO A 188 18.01 4.18 -22.31
C PRO A 188 19.52 3.96 -22.39
N SER A 189 20.02 3.05 -21.57
CA SER A 189 21.39 2.53 -21.59
C SER A 189 21.39 1.13 -20.96
N PRO A 190 22.42 0.29 -21.21
CA PRO A 190 22.55 -1.01 -20.55
C PRO A 190 22.40 -0.93 -19.02
N GLU A 191 23.02 0.07 -18.40
CA GLU A 191 22.99 0.30 -16.96
C GLU A 191 21.59 0.68 -16.47
N VAL A 192 20.82 1.44 -17.26
CA VAL A 192 19.42 1.75 -16.96
C VAL A 192 18.55 0.50 -17.06
N PHE A 193 18.78 -0.36 -18.06
CA PHE A 193 18.05 -1.61 -18.20
C PHE A 193 18.34 -2.55 -17.03
N GLU A 194 19.60 -2.77 -16.69
CA GLU A 194 20.03 -3.56 -15.53
C GLU A 194 19.43 -3.02 -14.23
N GLY A 195 19.53 -1.71 -14.01
CA GLY A 195 18.96 -1.08 -12.82
C GLY A 195 17.43 -1.21 -12.73
N ARG A 196 16.70 -1.17 -13.86
CA ARG A 196 15.25 -1.39 -13.86
C ARG A 196 14.88 -2.87 -13.71
N ASP A 197 15.71 -3.77 -14.22
CA ASP A 197 15.55 -5.22 -14.05
C ASP A 197 15.74 -5.62 -12.57
N GLU A 198 16.75 -5.08 -11.89
CA GLU A 198 16.94 -5.23 -10.44
C GLU A 198 15.69 -4.78 -9.67
N GLN A 199 15.13 -3.63 -10.03
CA GLN A 199 13.90 -3.13 -9.40
C GLN A 199 12.72 -4.06 -9.64
N LEU A 200 12.57 -4.54 -10.87
CA LEU A 200 11.49 -5.44 -11.25
C LEU A 200 11.59 -6.76 -10.47
N LYS A 201 12.77 -7.37 -10.36
CA LYS A 201 12.99 -8.60 -9.57
C LYS A 201 12.48 -8.45 -8.13
N ILE A 202 12.83 -7.34 -7.47
CA ILE A 202 12.35 -7.04 -6.12
C ILE A 202 10.82 -6.95 -6.10
N ARG A 203 10.22 -6.20 -7.03
CA ARG A 203 8.76 -6.06 -7.09
C ARG A 203 8.03 -7.39 -7.30
N LEU A 204 8.51 -8.24 -8.21
CA LEU A 204 7.91 -9.56 -8.47
C LEU A 204 7.97 -10.46 -7.23
N TRP A 205 9.12 -10.46 -6.57
CA TRP A 205 9.33 -11.18 -5.32
C TRP A 205 8.38 -10.69 -4.21
N GLU A 206 8.25 -9.37 -4.05
CA GLU A 206 7.32 -8.77 -3.09
C GLU A 206 5.86 -9.10 -3.39
N LEU A 207 5.42 -9.12 -4.66
CA LEU A 207 4.07 -9.54 -5.03
C LEU A 207 3.80 -10.99 -4.61
N GLY A 208 4.80 -11.86 -4.76
CA GLY A 208 4.75 -13.23 -4.28
C GLY A 208 4.61 -13.33 -2.75
N LEU A 209 5.39 -12.53 -2.01
CA LEU A 209 5.30 -12.46 -0.56
C LEU A 209 3.96 -11.88 -0.07
N ILE A 210 3.45 -10.85 -0.74
CA ILE A 210 2.14 -10.27 -0.45
C ILE A 210 1.05 -11.32 -0.66
N HIS A 211 1.12 -12.09 -1.74
CA HIS A 211 0.19 -13.20 -1.95
C HIS A 211 0.27 -14.24 -0.82
N SER A 212 1.48 -14.66 -0.41
CA SER A 212 1.67 -15.55 0.75
C SER A 212 1.06 -14.97 2.03
N ALA A 213 1.25 -13.67 2.29
CA ALA A 213 0.67 -12.98 3.43
C ALA A 213 -0.86 -12.98 3.39
N LEU A 214 -1.47 -12.70 2.23
CA LEU A 214 -2.93 -12.69 2.06
C LEU A 214 -3.52 -14.08 2.30
N LEU A 215 -2.86 -15.15 1.82
CA LEU A 215 -3.29 -16.53 2.08
C LEU A 215 -3.27 -16.84 3.58
N LYS A 216 -2.20 -16.50 4.29
CA LYS A 216 -2.09 -16.69 5.75
C LYS A 216 -3.13 -15.89 6.53
N ILE A 217 -3.39 -14.65 6.11
CA ILE A 217 -4.42 -13.79 6.70
C ILE A 217 -5.82 -14.41 6.51
N ASP A 218 -6.15 -14.83 5.30
CA ASP A 218 -7.48 -15.36 4.98
C ASP A 218 -7.74 -16.74 5.59
N THR A 219 -6.69 -17.57 5.77
CA THR A 219 -6.78 -18.90 6.40
C THR A 219 -6.78 -18.87 7.94
N GLY A 220 -6.66 -17.68 8.55
CA GLY A 220 -6.79 -17.51 10.00
C GLY A 220 -5.48 -17.63 10.77
N SER A 221 -4.35 -17.64 10.08
CA SER A 221 -3.01 -17.61 10.66
C SER A 221 -2.26 -16.32 10.29
N PRO A 222 -2.79 -15.13 10.62
CA PRO A 222 -2.20 -13.87 10.19
C PRO A 222 -0.79 -13.71 10.79
N PRO A 223 0.22 -13.34 9.97
CA PRO A 223 1.55 -13.02 10.46
C PRO A 223 1.54 -11.83 11.42
N LYS A 224 2.62 -11.67 12.19
CA LYS A 224 2.79 -10.50 13.05
C LYS A 224 2.95 -9.26 12.20
N ASN A 225 1.97 -8.35 12.28
CA ASN A 225 2.10 -7.04 11.67
C ASN A 225 3.10 -6.21 12.52
N LEU A 226 4.00 -5.49 11.86
CA LEU A 226 4.95 -4.58 12.48
C LEU A 226 4.51 -3.11 12.40
N ASP A 227 3.37 -2.79 11.78
CA ASP A 227 2.87 -1.42 11.70
C ASP A 227 2.58 -0.85 13.12
N PRO A 228 3.11 0.32 13.50
CA PRO A 228 3.02 0.87 14.85
C PRO A 228 1.66 1.51 15.12
N ASN A 229 0.79 1.60 14.11
CA ASN A 229 -0.54 2.18 14.25
C ASN A 229 -1.63 1.13 14.46
N GLN A 230 -1.26 -0.07 14.93
CA GLN A 230 -2.19 -1.19 15.14
C GLN A 230 -3.29 -0.93 16.17
N THR A 231 -3.11 0.01 17.10
CA THR A 231 -4.06 0.23 18.19
C THR A 231 -4.55 1.68 18.23
N SER A 232 -5.87 1.88 18.21
CA SER A 232 -6.42 3.09 18.83
C SER A 232 -6.10 3.02 20.32
N ARG A 233 -5.71 4.13 20.94
CA ARG A 233 -5.41 4.22 22.39
C ARG A 233 -6.57 3.76 23.30
N ALA A 234 -7.73 3.42 22.75
CA ALA A 234 -8.97 3.19 23.48
C ALA A 234 -9.21 1.75 23.94
N ARG A 235 -8.57 0.70 23.40
CA ARG A 235 -8.81 -0.69 23.89
C ARG A 235 -7.57 -1.56 23.80
N LYS A 236 -6.86 -1.68 24.93
CA LYS A 236 -5.86 -2.73 25.24
C LYS A 236 -6.56 -4.03 25.70
N THR A 237 -7.72 -4.37 25.14
CA THR A 237 -8.30 -5.71 25.31
C THR A 237 -7.94 -6.51 24.07
N GLU A 238 -7.57 -7.77 24.27
CA GLU A 238 -6.92 -8.71 23.33
C GLU A 238 -7.68 -9.02 22.02
N HIS A 239 -8.72 -8.25 21.69
CA HIS A 239 -9.66 -8.53 20.60
C HIS A 239 -9.43 -7.76 19.29
N ASN A 240 -8.41 -6.89 19.19
CA ASN A 240 -8.24 -6.03 18.02
C ASN A 240 -6.90 -6.23 17.30
N ALA A 241 -6.47 -7.49 17.10
CA ALA A 241 -5.58 -7.75 15.99
C ALA A 241 -6.34 -7.41 14.70
N ILE A 242 -5.83 -6.46 13.90
CA ILE A 242 -6.56 -5.93 12.74
C ILE A 242 -6.65 -6.96 11.61
N LEU A 243 -5.64 -7.81 11.46
CA LEU A 243 -5.58 -8.79 10.36
C LEU A 243 -6.63 -9.93 10.47
N PRO A 244 -6.94 -10.48 11.65
CA PRO A 244 -8.01 -11.47 11.82
C PRO A 244 -9.38 -11.10 11.23
N MET A 245 -9.73 -9.81 11.08
CA MET A 245 -11.03 -9.43 10.49
C MET A 245 -11.18 -9.88 9.03
N PHE A 246 -10.08 -10.16 8.33
CA PHE A 246 -10.08 -10.64 6.96
C PHE A 246 -10.19 -12.17 6.84
N HIS A 247 -10.22 -12.92 7.96
CA HIS A 247 -10.33 -14.37 7.97
C HIS A 247 -11.56 -14.83 7.18
N THR A 248 -11.36 -15.67 6.17
CA THR A 248 -12.39 -16.22 5.25
C THR A 248 -13.17 -15.16 4.46
N LYS A 249 -12.66 -13.93 4.36
CA LYS A 249 -13.36 -12.81 3.70
C LYS A 249 -12.81 -12.45 2.33
N LEU A 250 -11.67 -13.02 1.90
CA LEU A 250 -10.99 -12.64 0.66
C LEU A 250 -11.20 -13.72 -0.42
N HIS A 251 -11.60 -13.34 -1.63
CA HIS A 251 -11.70 -14.27 -2.76
C HIS A 251 -10.34 -14.39 -3.46
N ILE A 252 -9.46 -15.21 -2.89
CA ILE A 252 -8.05 -15.32 -3.32
C ILE A 252 -7.56 -16.74 -3.61
N HIS A 253 -8.30 -17.77 -3.18
CA HIS A 253 -7.86 -19.18 -3.28
C HIS A 253 -8.09 -19.80 -4.66
N GLN A 254 -8.94 -19.19 -5.49
CA GLN A 254 -9.22 -19.69 -6.83
C GLN A 254 -8.22 -19.07 -7.82
N PRO A 255 -7.56 -19.88 -8.68
CA PRO A 255 -6.72 -19.35 -9.75
C PRO A 255 -7.47 -18.33 -10.61
N GLY A 256 -6.85 -17.17 -10.84
CA GLY A 256 -7.45 -16.07 -11.60
C GLY A 256 -8.46 -15.20 -10.84
N ALA A 257 -8.76 -15.47 -9.56
CA ALA A 257 -9.68 -14.64 -8.78
C ALA A 257 -9.13 -13.25 -8.44
N ILE A 258 -7.80 -13.12 -8.31
CA ILE A 258 -7.15 -11.85 -8.00
C ILE A 258 -6.97 -11.04 -9.27
N SER A 259 -7.46 -9.79 -9.25
CA SER A 259 -7.20 -8.81 -10.30
C SER A 259 -5.85 -8.12 -10.07
N TRP A 260 -5.02 -8.01 -11.11
CA TRP A 260 -3.71 -7.37 -11.04
C TRP A 260 -3.71 -6.09 -11.87
N ALA A 261 -3.44 -4.95 -11.23
CA ALA A 261 -3.46 -3.64 -11.85
C ALA A 261 -2.22 -2.83 -11.45
N GLY A 262 -1.90 -1.79 -12.21
CA GLY A 262 -0.84 -0.88 -11.85
C GLY A 262 -0.74 0.30 -12.78
N HIS A 263 0.04 1.30 -12.39
CA HIS A 263 0.29 2.49 -13.20
C HIS A 263 1.77 2.59 -13.59
N SER A 264 2.04 2.96 -14.85
CA SER A 264 3.40 3.18 -15.37
C SER A 264 4.30 1.97 -15.08
N PHE A 265 5.37 2.12 -14.30
CA PHE A 265 6.24 1.00 -13.93
C PHE A 265 5.52 -0.10 -13.14
N GLY A 266 4.47 0.25 -12.39
CA GLY A 266 3.58 -0.73 -11.76
C GLY A 266 2.75 -1.54 -12.76
N ALA A 267 2.38 -0.96 -13.91
CA ALA A 267 1.73 -1.71 -14.99
C ALA A 267 2.71 -2.71 -15.64
N ALA A 268 3.95 -2.27 -15.90
CA ALA A 268 5.02 -3.16 -16.36
C ALA A 268 5.31 -4.29 -15.35
N THR A 269 5.25 -3.98 -14.06
CA THR A 269 5.36 -4.96 -12.97
C THR A 269 4.29 -6.04 -13.09
N MET A 270 3.01 -5.67 -13.27
CA MET A 270 1.93 -6.66 -13.40
C MET A 270 2.05 -7.50 -14.65
N VAL A 271 2.40 -6.90 -15.80
CA VAL A 271 2.62 -7.66 -17.04
C VAL A 271 3.75 -8.68 -16.84
N GLN A 272 4.86 -8.28 -16.24
CA GLN A 272 5.97 -9.19 -16.00
C GLN A 272 5.60 -10.27 -14.98
N PHE A 273 4.91 -9.92 -13.89
CA PHE A 273 4.47 -10.87 -12.87
C PHE A 273 3.58 -11.96 -13.45
N LEU A 274 2.59 -11.58 -14.24
CA LEU A 274 1.68 -12.53 -14.88
C LEU A 274 2.41 -13.44 -15.87
N LYS A 275 3.36 -12.92 -16.65
CA LYS A 275 4.22 -13.75 -17.51
C LYS A 275 5.04 -14.74 -16.68
N SER A 276 5.63 -14.30 -15.59
CA SER A 276 6.48 -15.15 -14.74
C SER A 276 5.71 -16.16 -13.88
N ALA A 277 4.44 -15.90 -13.55
CA ALA A 277 3.63 -16.78 -12.70
C ALA A 277 2.81 -17.83 -13.49
N PHE A 278 2.53 -17.59 -14.78
CA PHE A 278 1.73 -18.46 -15.64
C PHE A 278 2.53 -19.26 -16.69
N HIS A 279 3.84 -19.41 -16.51
CA HIS A 279 4.64 -20.33 -17.32
C HIS A 279 4.91 -21.64 -16.55
N PRO A 280 4.12 -22.71 -16.78
CA PRO A 280 4.60 -24.07 -16.59
C PRO A 280 5.70 -24.44 -17.60
#